data_AF-A0A6J4IDK9-F1
#
_entry.id   AF-A0A6J4IDK9-F1
#
_cell.length_a   1.000
_cell.length_b   1.000
_cell.length_c   1.000
_cell.angle_alpha   90.00
_cell.angle_beta   90.00
_cell.angle_gamma   90.00
#
_symmetry.space_group_name_H-M   'P 1'
#
loop_
_entity.id
_entity.type
_entity.pdbx_description
1 polymer ?
#
loop_
_entity_poly.entity_id
_entity_poly.type
_entity_poly.pdbx_seq_one_letter_code
_entity_poly.pdbx_strand_id
1 'polypeptide(L)'
;MRYYRSLFQWIGLGFLRVCELGVVCLVVAAIVGGGLYLQYSRDLPDPAVLGTHRPFETTRIYARDGTTLLYELFDGGQRTVIPLSDIPWALKAATVAVEDARFFSNPGFDLRGIVRAFYLNREGEVVSGGSTITQQLVRAVLFSPEERSEQSYRRKIREAILAFQLSREYSKEQILAMYLNEVYYGNMAYGIEAAAQSYFGHSAQTLDLAEASLLAGLPQSPTVLNPLNDPVAAKERQKIVLDQMVKEEYIDEAQARAAYAQTIPLRTARVDIRYPHWVFYVRDLLE
;
A
#
# COMPACT_ATOMS: atom_id res chain seq x y z
N MET A 1 51.29 -32.98 -17.82
CA MET A 1 49.91 -33.50 -17.65
C MET A 1 49.45 -33.74 -16.19
N ARG A 2 50.31 -34.10 -15.22
CA ARG A 2 49.88 -34.33 -13.81
C ARG A 2 49.45 -33.06 -13.04
N TYR A 3 50.02 -31.89 -13.34
CA TYR A 3 49.69 -30.62 -12.66
C TYR A 3 48.30 -30.07 -12.98
N TYR A 4 47.78 -30.28 -14.19
CA TYR A 4 46.43 -29.82 -14.57
C TYR A 4 45.32 -30.67 -13.94
N ARG A 5 45.58 -31.96 -13.66
CA ARG A 5 44.62 -32.85 -12.96
C ARG A 5 44.41 -32.45 -11.50
N SER A 6 45.46 -32.05 -10.79
CA SER A 6 45.34 -31.63 -9.39
C SER A 6 44.60 -30.30 -9.26
N LEU A 7 44.90 -29.31 -10.12
CA LEU A 7 44.22 -28.01 -10.10
C LEU A 7 42.70 -28.16 -10.38
N PHE A 8 42.32 -29.01 -11.33
CA PHE A 8 40.91 -29.30 -11.63
C PHE A 8 40.20 -30.02 -10.47
N GLN A 9 40.91 -30.89 -9.74
CA GLN A 9 40.39 -31.55 -8.54
C GLN A 9 40.19 -30.56 -7.37
N TRP A 10 41.12 -29.62 -7.14
CA TRP A 10 40.98 -28.59 -6.10
C TRP A 10 39.85 -27.60 -6.39
N ILE A 11 39.69 -27.20 -7.66
CA ILE A 11 38.56 -26.35 -8.09
C ILE A 11 37.23 -27.10 -7.94
N GLY A 12 37.19 -28.39 -8.32
CA GLY A 12 36.00 -29.24 -8.13
C GLY A 12 35.63 -29.49 -6.68
N LEU A 13 36.61 -29.75 -5.80
CA LEU A 13 36.42 -29.89 -4.35
C LEU A 13 35.97 -28.57 -3.70
N GLY A 14 36.51 -27.43 -4.14
CA GLY A 14 36.06 -26.11 -3.70
C GLY A 14 34.62 -25.83 -4.11
N PHE A 15 34.26 -26.14 -5.36
CA PHE A 15 32.90 -25.98 -5.88
C PHE A 15 31.89 -26.86 -5.12
N LEU A 16 32.22 -28.14 -4.88
CA LEU A 16 31.37 -29.06 -4.12
C LEU A 16 31.14 -28.58 -2.69
N ARG A 17 32.17 -28.06 -2.00
CA ARG A 17 32.02 -27.50 -0.66
C ARG A 17 31.14 -26.24 -0.62
N VAL A 18 31.21 -25.39 -1.66
CA VAL A 18 30.32 -24.23 -1.79
C VAL A 18 28.87 -24.69 -2.00
N CYS A 19 28.65 -25.72 -2.82
CA CYS A 19 27.32 -26.31 -3.01
C CYS A 19 26.78 -26.95 -1.72
N GLU A 20 27.60 -27.72 -0.99
CA GLU A 20 27.23 -28.31 0.30
C GLU A 20 26.85 -27.23 1.32
N LEU A 21 27.66 -26.17 1.44
CA LEU A 21 27.36 -25.05 2.32
C LEU A 21 26.05 -24.36 1.92
N GLY A 22 25.81 -24.20 0.61
CA GLY A 22 24.55 -23.66 0.09
C GLY A 22 23.34 -24.51 0.48
N VAL A 23 23.44 -25.84 0.37
CA VAL A 23 22.37 -26.77 0.78
C VAL A 23 22.13 -26.69 2.29
N VAL A 24 23.19 -26.67 3.10
CA VAL A 24 23.08 -26.52 4.56
C VAL A 24 22.38 -25.21 4.92
N CYS A 25 22.76 -24.10 4.32
CA CYS A 25 22.10 -22.80 4.52
C CYS A 25 20.62 -22.83 4.15
N LEU A 26 20.25 -23.49 3.04
CA LEU A 26 18.85 -23.64 2.63
C LEU A 26 18.05 -24.49 3.62
N VAL A 27 18.62 -25.59 4.10
CA VAL A 27 17.96 -26.47 5.09
C VAL A 27 17.77 -25.71 6.40
N VAL A 28 18.78 -24.98 6.88
CA VAL A 28 18.67 -24.15 8.08
C VAL A 28 17.60 -23.07 7.89
N ALA A 29 17.59 -22.37 6.75
CA ALA A 29 16.57 -21.36 6.45
C ALA A 29 15.16 -21.96 6.40
N ALA A 30 15.00 -23.17 5.85
CA ALA A 30 13.72 -23.88 5.82
C ALA A 30 13.26 -24.30 7.22
N ILE A 31 14.17 -24.78 8.08
CA ILE A 31 13.86 -25.14 9.47
C ILE A 31 13.47 -23.90 10.26
N VAL A 32 14.25 -22.82 10.17
CA VAL A 32 13.96 -21.56 10.86
C VAL A 32 12.65 -20.96 10.35
N GLY A 33 12.47 -20.87 9.03
CA GLY A 33 11.25 -20.37 8.41
C GLY A 33 10.02 -21.19 8.78
N GLY A 34 10.13 -22.53 8.75
CA GLY A 34 9.08 -23.45 9.17
C GLY A 34 8.75 -23.33 10.65
N GLY A 35 9.76 -23.19 11.52
CA GLY A 35 9.59 -22.96 12.95
C GLY A 35 8.86 -21.64 13.24
N LEU A 36 9.28 -20.54 12.60
CA LEU A 36 8.61 -19.24 12.70
C LEU A 36 7.17 -19.32 12.19
N TYR A 37 6.93 -19.99 11.06
CA TYR A 37 5.59 -20.20 10.54
C TYR A 37 4.71 -20.93 11.55
N LEU A 38 5.16 -22.08 12.08
CA LEU A 38 4.38 -22.88 13.04
C LEU A 38 4.16 -22.16 14.37
N GLN A 39 5.08 -21.30 14.80
CA GLN A 39 4.96 -20.51 16.02
C GLN A 39 3.99 -19.36 15.87
N TYR A 40 4.05 -18.62 14.75
CA TYR A 40 3.31 -17.37 14.59
C TYR A 40 2.02 -17.50 13.78
N SER A 41 1.75 -18.65 13.14
CA SER A 41 0.51 -18.88 12.37
C SER A 41 -0.71 -19.34 13.19
N ARG A 42 -0.50 -19.86 14.40
CA ARG A 42 -1.57 -20.51 15.19
C ARG A 42 -2.74 -19.60 15.53
N ASP A 43 -2.45 -18.32 15.79
CA ASP A 43 -3.44 -17.33 16.22
C ASP A 43 -3.74 -16.30 15.12
N LEU A 44 -3.41 -16.62 13.86
CA LEU A 44 -3.69 -15.72 12.73
C LEU A 44 -5.12 -15.92 12.22
N PRO A 45 -5.83 -14.82 11.89
CA PRO A 45 -7.11 -14.92 11.21
C PRO A 45 -6.92 -15.56 9.83
N ASP A 46 -7.95 -16.25 9.36
CA ASP A 46 -7.96 -16.80 8.01
C ASP A 46 -8.00 -15.66 6.97
N PRO A 47 -7.04 -15.54 6.03
CA PRO A 47 -7.07 -14.53 4.98
C PRO A 47 -8.30 -14.60 4.08
N ALA A 48 -8.99 -15.75 4.00
CA ALA A 48 -10.22 -15.88 3.23
C ALA A 48 -11.31 -14.90 3.67
N VAL A 49 -11.27 -14.44 4.93
CA VAL A 49 -12.23 -13.44 5.45
C VAL A 49 -12.19 -12.12 4.68
N LEU A 50 -11.10 -11.80 3.97
CA LEU A 50 -10.99 -10.59 3.15
C LEU A 50 -11.96 -10.57 1.97
N GLY A 51 -12.37 -11.72 1.42
CA GLY A 51 -13.35 -11.78 0.34
C GLY A 51 -14.76 -11.42 0.82
N THR A 52 -15.05 -11.68 2.09
CA THR A 52 -16.28 -11.29 2.77
C THR A 52 -16.16 -9.96 3.50
N HIS A 53 -14.96 -9.40 3.61
CA HIS A 53 -14.76 -8.10 4.23
C HIS A 53 -15.53 -7.06 3.42
N ARG A 54 -16.44 -6.38 4.09
CA ARG A 54 -17.13 -5.23 3.55
C ARG A 54 -16.56 -4.02 4.27
N PRO A 55 -15.71 -3.22 3.59
CA PRO A 55 -15.27 -1.98 4.18
C PRO A 55 -16.48 -1.11 4.53
N PHE A 56 -16.35 -0.24 5.53
CA PHE A 56 -17.39 0.77 5.76
C PHE A 56 -17.53 1.64 4.51
N GLU A 57 -18.72 2.16 4.25
CA GLU A 57 -18.93 3.14 3.18
C GLU A 57 -19.56 4.41 3.77
N THR A 58 -19.32 5.55 3.13
CA THR A 58 -19.89 6.82 3.56
C THR A 58 -21.41 6.75 3.58
N THR A 59 -22.01 7.14 4.69
CA THR A 59 -23.47 7.26 4.77
C THR A 59 -23.91 8.52 4.05
N ARG A 60 -24.83 8.37 3.09
CA ARG A 60 -25.32 9.44 2.22
C ARG A 60 -26.82 9.63 2.39
N ILE A 61 -27.24 10.88 2.56
CA ILE A 61 -28.63 11.29 2.62
C ILE A 61 -28.99 11.87 1.25
N TYR A 62 -29.91 11.23 0.54
CA TYR A 62 -30.43 11.72 -0.75
C TYR A 62 -31.83 12.33 -0.59
N ALA A 63 -32.21 13.19 -1.54
CA ALA A 63 -33.57 13.65 -1.67
C ALA A 63 -34.49 12.52 -2.16
N ARG A 64 -35.81 12.77 -2.14
CA ARG A 64 -36.82 11.79 -2.59
C ARG A 64 -36.60 11.28 -4.02
N ASP A 65 -35.95 12.08 -4.87
CA ASP A 65 -35.62 11.71 -6.25
C ASP A 65 -34.58 10.57 -6.35
N GLY A 66 -33.91 10.23 -5.25
CA GLY A 66 -32.88 9.18 -5.19
C GLY A 66 -31.54 9.57 -5.83
N THR A 67 -31.40 10.79 -6.36
CA THR A 67 -30.21 11.23 -7.09
C THR A 67 -29.57 12.48 -6.50
N THR A 68 -30.37 13.37 -5.91
CA THR A 68 -29.87 14.62 -5.34
C THR A 68 -29.28 14.34 -3.96
N LEU A 69 -27.94 14.37 -3.85
CA LEU A 69 -27.23 14.24 -2.57
C LEU A 69 -27.50 15.47 -1.69
N LEU A 70 -28.06 15.26 -0.51
CA LEU A 70 -28.35 16.31 0.47
C LEU A 70 -27.20 16.48 1.47
N TYR A 71 -26.60 15.36 1.92
CA TYR A 71 -25.51 15.37 2.89
C TYR A 71 -24.76 14.03 2.94
N GLU A 72 -23.51 14.08 3.37
CA GLU A 72 -22.67 12.91 3.67
C GLU A 72 -22.27 12.97 5.15
N LEU A 73 -22.50 11.89 5.89
CA LEU A 73 -22.03 11.77 7.27
C LEU A 73 -20.58 11.29 7.25
N PHE A 74 -19.71 12.02 7.94
CA PHE A 74 -18.28 11.74 8.01
C PHE A 74 -17.83 11.11 9.33
N ASP A 75 -18.78 10.68 10.17
CA ASP A 75 -18.51 10.07 11.47
C ASP A 75 -17.79 8.72 11.30
N GLY A 76 -16.46 8.76 11.30
CA GLY A 76 -15.58 7.60 11.09
C GLY A 76 -14.77 7.62 9.79
N GLY A 77 -15.08 8.52 8.85
CA GLY A 77 -14.34 8.69 7.60
C GLY A 77 -15.22 8.69 6.34
N GLN A 78 -14.57 8.88 5.19
CA GLN A 78 -15.14 8.81 3.86
C GLN A 78 -14.60 7.60 3.12
N ARG A 79 -15.47 6.81 2.49
CA ARG A 79 -15.08 5.72 1.60
C ARG A 79 -16.16 5.48 0.56
N THR A 80 -15.71 5.32 -0.69
CA THR A 80 -16.52 4.84 -1.80
C THR A 80 -15.72 3.78 -2.51
N VAL A 81 -16.26 2.58 -2.64
CA VAL A 81 -15.57 1.48 -3.31
C VAL A 81 -15.79 1.60 -4.81
N ILE A 82 -14.69 1.63 -5.58
CA ILE A 82 -14.73 1.58 -7.04
C ILE A 82 -13.97 0.36 -7.56
N PRO A 83 -14.41 -0.26 -8.68
CA PRO A 83 -13.71 -1.40 -9.24
C PRO A 83 -12.34 -0.97 -9.80
N LEU A 84 -11.39 -1.91 -9.83
CA LEU A 84 -10.03 -1.63 -10.32
C LEU A 84 -9.99 -1.15 -11.78
N SER A 85 -11.00 -1.52 -12.58
CA SER A 85 -11.18 -1.06 -13.96
C SER A 85 -11.34 0.45 -14.05
N ASP A 86 -11.97 1.05 -13.05
CA ASP A 86 -12.31 2.46 -12.99
C ASP A 86 -11.13 3.27 -12.43
N ILE A 87 -10.19 2.61 -11.77
CA ILE A 87 -8.97 3.25 -11.28
C ILE A 87 -7.97 3.46 -12.45
N PRO A 88 -7.51 4.70 -12.72
CA PRO A 88 -6.59 5.00 -13.80
C PRO A 88 -5.28 4.22 -13.70
N TRP A 89 -4.71 3.91 -14.87
CA TRP A 89 -3.40 3.26 -14.94
C TRP A 89 -2.32 4.07 -14.21
N ALA A 90 -2.33 5.41 -14.35
CA ALA A 90 -1.31 6.27 -13.75
C ALA A 90 -1.23 6.10 -12.23
N LEU A 91 -2.38 5.97 -11.55
CA LEU A 91 -2.41 5.72 -10.12
C LEU A 91 -1.94 4.31 -9.77
N LYS A 92 -2.45 3.28 -10.47
CA LYS A 92 -2.02 1.90 -10.22
C LYS A 92 -0.49 1.77 -10.35
N ALA A 93 0.08 2.36 -11.39
CA ALA A 93 1.52 2.41 -11.64
C ALA A 93 2.26 3.22 -10.57
N ALA A 94 1.78 4.41 -10.22
CA ALA A 94 2.39 5.26 -9.19
C ALA A 94 2.45 4.58 -7.82
N THR A 95 1.34 3.97 -7.40
CA THR A 95 1.26 3.23 -6.13
C THR A 95 2.20 2.02 -6.14
N VAL A 96 2.19 1.21 -7.20
CA VAL A 96 3.10 0.06 -7.31
C VAL A 96 4.57 0.52 -7.31
N ALA A 97 4.92 1.54 -8.08
CA ALA A 97 6.29 2.04 -8.17
C ALA A 97 6.85 2.51 -6.82
N VAL A 98 6.05 3.26 -6.03
CA VAL A 98 6.53 3.84 -4.78
C VAL A 98 6.40 2.92 -3.57
N GLU A 99 5.34 2.10 -3.49
CA GLU A 99 5.07 1.25 -2.32
C GLU A 99 5.63 -0.16 -2.46
N ASP A 100 5.63 -0.75 -3.66
CA ASP A 100 6.06 -2.13 -3.88
C ASP A 100 6.41 -2.42 -5.35
N ALA A 101 7.57 -1.96 -5.80
CA ALA A 101 8.01 -2.08 -7.20
C ALA A 101 7.97 -3.52 -7.75
N ARG A 102 8.07 -4.53 -6.88
CA ARG A 102 8.00 -5.95 -7.25
C ARG A 102 6.65 -6.59 -6.95
N PHE A 103 5.61 -5.80 -6.74
CA PHE A 103 4.28 -6.25 -6.35
C PHE A 103 3.79 -7.46 -7.15
N PHE A 104 3.87 -7.39 -8.48
CA PHE A 104 3.36 -8.43 -9.37
C PHE A 104 4.17 -9.73 -9.37
N SER A 105 5.42 -9.72 -8.90
CA SER A 105 6.31 -10.88 -8.89
C SER A 105 6.60 -11.43 -7.49
N ASN A 106 6.35 -10.64 -6.44
CA ASN A 106 6.63 -11.05 -5.07
C ASN A 106 5.54 -11.99 -4.52
N PRO A 107 5.86 -12.87 -3.56
CA PRO A 107 4.89 -13.78 -2.95
C PRO A 107 4.06 -13.13 -1.82
N GLY A 108 3.87 -11.79 -1.83
CA GLY A 108 3.18 -11.04 -0.79
C GLY A 108 4.11 -10.31 0.17
N PHE A 109 5.39 -10.67 0.19
CA PHE A 109 6.43 -9.97 0.93
C PHE A 109 7.69 -9.84 0.06
N ASP A 110 8.52 -8.87 0.37
CA ASP A 110 9.73 -8.60 -0.37
C ASP A 110 10.98 -8.97 0.44
N LEU A 111 11.55 -10.15 0.17
CA LEU A 111 12.76 -10.61 0.85
C LEU A 111 13.96 -9.69 0.64
N ARG A 112 14.16 -9.16 -0.59
CA ARG A 112 15.28 -8.24 -0.86
C ARG A 112 15.07 -6.90 -0.15
N GLY A 113 13.82 -6.42 -0.09
CA GLY A 113 13.44 -5.22 0.64
C GLY A 113 13.65 -5.35 2.14
N ILE A 114 13.28 -6.50 2.71
CA ILE A 114 13.52 -6.83 4.13
C ILE A 114 15.03 -6.85 4.43
N VAL A 115 15.83 -7.54 3.61
CA VAL A 115 17.29 -7.61 3.79
C VAL A 115 17.91 -6.22 3.66
N ARG A 116 17.52 -5.44 2.64
CA ARG A 116 17.98 -4.05 2.44
C ARG A 116 17.65 -3.17 3.64
N ALA A 117 16.41 -3.21 4.12
CA ALA A 117 15.97 -2.43 5.27
C ALA A 117 16.73 -2.82 6.55
N PHE A 118 17.03 -4.11 6.74
CA PHE A 118 17.83 -4.57 7.86
C PHE A 118 19.26 -3.99 7.84
N TYR A 119 19.91 -3.93 6.67
CA TYR A 119 21.24 -3.32 6.55
C TYR A 119 21.23 -1.81 6.79
N LEU A 120 20.31 -1.08 6.17
CA LEU A 120 20.23 0.38 6.29
C LEU A 120 19.85 0.82 7.71
N ASN A 121 18.95 0.10 8.39
CA ASN A 121 18.61 0.37 9.79
C ASN A 121 19.81 0.19 10.73
N ARG A 122 20.80 -0.64 10.39
CA ARG A 122 22.03 -0.79 11.18
C ARG A 122 23.01 0.37 10.99
N GLU A 123 22.91 1.08 9.88
CA GLU A 123 23.73 2.26 9.58
C GLU A 123 23.14 3.54 10.21
N GLY A 124 22.02 3.43 10.92
CA GLY A 124 21.33 4.55 11.58
C GLY A 124 20.27 5.21 10.71
N GLU A 125 20.12 4.78 9.45
CA GLU A 125 19.05 5.23 8.56
C GLU A 125 17.80 4.39 8.80
N VAL A 126 16.78 4.96 9.46
CA VAL A 126 15.47 4.31 9.56
C VAL A 126 14.80 4.38 8.19
N VAL A 127 14.80 3.27 7.46
CA VAL A 127 14.16 3.22 6.15
C VAL A 127 12.67 2.92 6.33
N SER A 128 11.86 3.96 6.13
CA SER A 128 10.43 3.81 5.83
C SER A 128 10.28 3.17 4.44
N GLY A 129 9.47 2.11 4.31
CA GLY A 129 9.21 1.46 3.01
C GLY A 129 9.67 0.00 2.87
N GLY A 130 9.97 -0.70 3.96
CA GLY A 130 10.24 -2.15 3.92
C GLY A 130 9.00 -3.05 3.79
N SER A 131 7.79 -2.48 3.70
CA SER A 131 6.53 -3.22 3.68
C SER A 131 5.88 -3.22 2.30
N THR A 132 5.48 -4.39 1.81
CA THR A 132 4.76 -4.53 0.53
C THR A 132 3.32 -4.04 0.63
N ILE A 133 2.69 -3.76 -0.52
CA ILE A 133 1.25 -3.45 -0.62
C ILE A 133 0.41 -4.52 0.10
N THR A 134 0.74 -5.80 -0.11
CA THR A 134 0.00 -6.92 0.50
C THR A 134 0.14 -6.92 2.03
N GLN A 135 1.34 -6.64 2.57
CA GLN A 135 1.55 -6.51 4.02
C GLN A 135 0.79 -5.32 4.60
N GLN A 136 0.78 -4.20 3.89
CA GLN A 136 0.06 -3.01 4.32
C GLN A 136 -1.46 -3.26 4.34
N LEU A 137 -2.02 -3.92 3.33
CA LEU A 137 -3.44 -4.31 3.29
C LEU A 137 -3.81 -5.22 4.47
N VAL A 138 -3.01 -6.28 4.67
CA VAL A 138 -3.20 -7.20 5.81
C VAL A 138 -3.20 -6.44 7.13
N ARG A 139 -2.23 -5.54 7.35
CA ARG A 139 -2.17 -4.71 8.56
C ARG A 139 -3.39 -3.81 8.69
N ALA A 140 -3.88 -3.23 7.60
CA ALA A 140 -5.02 -2.33 7.62
C ALA A 140 -6.35 -3.04 7.96
N VAL A 141 -6.51 -4.31 7.59
CA VAL A 141 -7.80 -5.01 7.72
C VAL A 141 -7.81 -6.07 8.81
N LEU A 142 -6.76 -6.88 8.92
CA LEU A 142 -6.76 -8.09 9.76
C LEU A 142 -6.21 -7.90 11.17
N PHE A 143 -5.56 -6.75 11.44
CA PHE A 143 -4.95 -6.46 12.74
C PHE A 143 -5.85 -5.52 13.53
N SER A 144 -5.89 -5.69 14.85
CA SER A 144 -6.57 -4.73 15.73
C SER A 144 -5.85 -3.37 15.73
N PRO A 145 -6.50 -2.26 16.10
CA PRO A 145 -5.85 -0.96 16.21
C PRO A 145 -4.57 -0.99 17.07
N GLU A 146 -4.59 -1.73 18.18
CA GLU A 146 -3.45 -1.91 19.07
C GLU A 146 -2.30 -2.63 18.34
N GLU A 147 -2.60 -3.75 17.69
CA GLU A 147 -1.61 -4.52 16.93
C GLU A 147 -1.05 -3.72 15.75
N ARG A 148 -1.84 -2.87 15.08
CA ARG A 148 -1.36 -2.00 13.98
C ARG A 148 -0.26 -1.05 14.43
N SER A 149 -0.35 -0.54 15.65
CA SER A 149 0.62 0.41 16.22
C SER A 149 1.87 -0.26 16.82
N GLU A 150 1.81 -1.55 17.13
CA GLU A 150 2.87 -2.29 17.83
C GLU A 150 4.16 -2.44 16.99
N GLN A 151 5.21 -1.69 17.28
CA GLN A 151 6.49 -1.81 16.57
C GLN A 151 7.31 -3.03 17.05
N SER A 152 6.87 -4.25 16.71
CA SER A 152 7.57 -5.49 17.08
C SER A 152 7.90 -6.39 15.88
N TYR A 153 9.00 -7.16 16.02
CA TYR A 153 9.35 -8.19 15.04
C TYR A 153 8.27 -9.27 14.94
N ARG A 154 7.58 -9.58 16.06
CA ARG A 154 6.46 -10.53 16.09
C ARG A 154 5.33 -10.07 15.16
N ARG A 155 4.87 -8.81 15.28
CA ARG A 155 3.87 -8.25 14.37
C ARG A 155 4.33 -8.36 12.93
N LYS A 156 5.60 -8.03 12.64
CA LYS A 156 6.12 -8.03 11.27
C LYS A 156 6.20 -9.41 10.64
N ILE A 157 6.53 -10.44 11.42
CA ILE A 157 6.50 -11.84 10.98
C ILE A 157 5.06 -12.28 10.70
N ARG A 158 4.11 -11.94 11.58
CA ARG A 158 2.67 -12.22 11.39
C ARG A 158 2.13 -11.57 10.12
N GLU A 159 2.45 -10.30 9.87
CA GLU A 159 2.11 -9.58 8.63
C GLU A 159 2.65 -10.31 7.39
N ALA A 160 3.91 -10.78 7.42
CA ALA A 160 4.52 -11.48 6.29
C ALA A 160 3.88 -12.85 6.02
N ILE A 161 3.53 -13.61 7.07
CA ILE A 161 2.83 -14.89 6.94
C ILE A 161 1.44 -14.68 6.31
N LEU A 162 0.66 -13.73 6.84
CA LEU A 162 -0.67 -13.41 6.31
C LEU A 162 -0.60 -12.89 4.87
N ALA A 163 0.38 -12.02 4.56
CA ALA A 163 0.55 -11.52 3.20
C ALA A 163 0.93 -12.63 2.20
N PHE A 164 1.72 -13.60 2.65
CA PHE A 164 2.04 -14.80 1.87
C PHE A 164 0.80 -15.66 1.61
N GLN A 165 0.00 -15.92 2.64
CA GLN A 165 -1.24 -16.69 2.50
C GLN A 165 -2.24 -15.94 1.61
N LEU A 166 -2.38 -14.62 1.77
CA LEU A 166 -3.27 -13.79 0.96
C LEU A 166 -2.89 -13.81 -0.52
N SER A 167 -1.59 -13.77 -0.83
CA SER A 167 -1.09 -13.84 -2.23
C SER A 167 -1.31 -15.19 -2.90
N ARG A 168 -1.67 -16.23 -2.15
CA ARG A 168 -2.06 -17.55 -2.70
C ARG A 168 -3.56 -17.67 -2.94
N GLU A 169 -4.35 -16.87 -2.22
CA GLU A 169 -5.81 -16.89 -2.26
C GLU A 169 -6.36 -15.90 -3.31
N TYR A 170 -5.74 -14.73 -3.44
CA TYR A 170 -6.20 -13.65 -4.31
C TYR A 170 -5.16 -13.31 -5.39
N SER A 171 -5.65 -12.92 -6.57
CA SER A 171 -4.80 -12.37 -7.62
C SER A 171 -4.20 -11.03 -7.20
N LYS A 172 -3.10 -10.63 -7.85
CA LYS A 172 -2.44 -9.35 -7.59
C LYS A 172 -3.35 -8.16 -7.88
N GLU A 173 -4.20 -8.27 -8.89
CA GLU A 173 -5.21 -7.27 -9.22
C GLU A 173 -6.25 -7.15 -8.11
N GLN A 174 -6.75 -8.27 -7.57
CA GLN A 174 -7.70 -8.25 -6.45
C GLN A 174 -7.08 -7.62 -5.21
N ILE A 175 -5.82 -7.95 -4.89
CA ILE A 175 -5.09 -7.36 -3.76
C ILE A 175 -4.90 -5.85 -3.96
N LEU A 176 -4.52 -5.42 -5.17
CA LEU A 176 -4.36 -3.99 -5.48
C LEU A 176 -5.70 -3.25 -5.39
N ALA A 177 -6.79 -3.86 -5.86
CA ALA A 177 -8.14 -3.30 -5.77
C ALA A 177 -8.56 -3.11 -4.31
N MET A 178 -8.38 -4.13 -3.47
CA MET A 178 -8.66 -4.03 -2.03
C MET A 178 -7.80 -2.95 -1.38
N TYR A 179 -6.50 -2.93 -1.66
CA TYR A 179 -5.58 -1.93 -1.09
C TYR A 179 -5.98 -0.49 -1.44
N LEU A 180 -6.23 -0.20 -2.72
CA LEU A 180 -6.57 1.15 -3.17
C LEU A 180 -7.94 1.63 -2.68
N ASN A 181 -8.84 0.72 -2.31
CA ASN A 181 -10.12 1.06 -1.68
C ASN A 181 -10.06 1.11 -0.15
N GLU A 182 -9.00 0.57 0.46
CA GLU A 182 -8.88 0.48 1.92
C GLU A 182 -7.97 1.55 2.51
N VAL A 183 -6.85 1.83 1.85
CA VAL A 183 -5.77 2.64 2.42
C VAL A 183 -6.20 4.06 2.78
N TYR A 184 -5.69 4.58 3.89
CA TYR A 184 -5.98 5.93 4.36
C TYR A 184 -5.08 6.95 3.66
N TYR A 185 -5.69 7.93 3.00
CA TYR A 185 -5.00 9.00 2.28
C TYR A 185 -4.89 10.31 3.06
N GLY A 186 -5.47 10.37 4.27
CA GLY A 186 -5.54 11.61 5.05
C GLY A 186 -6.88 12.32 4.84
N ASN A 187 -7.13 13.38 5.59
CA ASN A 187 -8.35 14.18 5.48
C ASN A 187 -9.65 13.34 5.59
N MET A 188 -9.67 12.33 6.47
CA MET A 188 -10.77 11.38 6.62
C MET A 188 -11.05 10.53 5.35
N ALA A 189 -10.24 10.61 4.30
CA ALA A 189 -10.42 9.85 3.07
C ALA A 189 -9.76 8.46 3.16
N TYR A 190 -10.60 7.43 3.13
CA TYR A 190 -10.20 6.03 3.02
C TYR A 190 -10.57 5.50 1.64
N GLY A 191 -9.58 4.98 0.94
CA GLY A 191 -9.73 4.59 -0.45
C GLY A 191 -9.61 5.77 -1.42
N ILE A 192 -9.24 5.45 -2.65
CA ILE A 192 -8.83 6.46 -3.62
C ILE A 192 -9.98 7.36 -4.09
N GLU A 193 -11.19 6.83 -4.28
CA GLU A 193 -12.32 7.66 -4.73
C GLU A 193 -12.62 8.77 -3.71
N ALA A 194 -12.64 8.43 -2.41
CA ALA A 194 -12.80 9.42 -1.35
C ALA A 194 -11.64 10.45 -1.37
N ALA A 195 -10.41 10.01 -1.63
CA ALA A 195 -9.26 10.90 -1.70
C ALA A 195 -9.36 11.88 -2.88
N ALA A 196 -9.68 11.41 -4.08
CA ALA A 196 -9.85 12.27 -5.26
C ALA A 196 -10.96 13.31 -5.05
N GLN A 197 -12.11 12.90 -4.50
CA GLN A 197 -13.23 13.80 -4.20
C GLN A 197 -12.87 14.83 -3.11
N SER A 198 -12.11 14.39 -2.11
CA SER A 198 -11.69 15.24 -0.98
C SER A 198 -10.65 16.27 -1.39
N TYR A 199 -9.64 15.87 -2.17
CA TYR A 199 -8.51 16.73 -2.52
C TYR A 199 -8.73 17.54 -3.81
N PHE A 200 -9.43 16.99 -4.80
CA PHE A 200 -9.58 17.62 -6.13
C PHE A 200 -11.04 17.91 -6.51
N GLY A 201 -12.00 17.27 -5.85
CA GLY A 201 -13.44 17.50 -6.10
C GLY A 201 -13.99 16.80 -7.32
N HIS A 202 -13.30 15.78 -7.82
CA HIS A 202 -13.78 14.91 -8.90
C HIS A 202 -13.44 13.45 -8.62
N SER A 203 -13.96 12.56 -9.47
CA SER A 203 -13.78 11.12 -9.31
C SER A 203 -12.33 10.70 -9.54
N ALA A 204 -11.92 9.62 -8.88
CA ALA A 204 -10.64 8.98 -9.09
C ALA A 204 -10.45 8.50 -10.55
N GLN A 205 -11.55 8.23 -11.28
CA GLN A 205 -11.50 7.78 -12.67
C GLN A 205 -10.87 8.79 -13.63
N THR A 206 -10.88 10.07 -13.25
CA THR A 206 -10.37 11.16 -14.10
C THR A 206 -9.04 11.71 -13.62
N LEU A 207 -8.38 11.05 -12.65
CA LEU A 207 -7.06 11.46 -12.17
C LEU A 207 -6.04 11.40 -13.30
N ASP A 208 -5.33 12.50 -13.49
CA ASP A 208 -4.15 12.54 -14.35
C ASP A 208 -2.88 12.05 -13.61
N LEU A 209 -1.74 12.08 -14.30
CA LEU A 209 -0.47 11.63 -13.73
C LEU A 209 0.00 12.51 -12.55
N ALA A 210 -0.27 13.81 -12.57
CA ALA A 210 0.14 14.72 -11.51
C ALA A 210 -0.67 14.44 -10.24
N GLU A 211 -1.99 14.36 -10.36
CA GLU A 211 -2.89 14.05 -9.25
C GLU A 211 -2.67 12.64 -8.70
N ALA A 212 -2.52 11.65 -9.59
CA ALA A 212 -2.26 10.27 -9.23
C ALA A 212 -0.94 10.10 -8.48
N SER A 213 0.15 10.73 -8.95
CA SER A 213 1.45 10.67 -8.27
C SER A 213 1.44 11.38 -6.92
N LEU A 214 0.66 12.46 -6.78
CA LEU A 214 0.48 13.14 -5.49
C LEU A 214 -0.25 12.20 -4.50
N LEU A 215 -1.40 11.65 -4.89
CA LEU A 215 -2.19 10.77 -4.02
C LEU A 215 -1.44 9.47 -3.67
N ALA A 216 -0.73 8.86 -4.61
CA ALA A 216 0.03 7.63 -4.37
C ALA A 216 1.13 7.80 -3.31
N GLY A 217 1.61 9.04 -3.09
CA GLY A 217 2.63 9.33 -2.08
C GLY A 217 2.09 9.45 -0.65
N LEU A 218 0.80 9.74 -0.47
CA LEU A 218 0.21 10.10 0.82
C LEU A 218 0.15 8.94 1.84
N PRO A 219 -0.18 7.68 1.46
CA PRO A 219 -0.30 6.57 2.41
C PRO A 219 0.88 6.36 3.35
N GLN A 220 2.09 6.77 2.94
CA GLN A 220 3.29 6.64 3.76
C GLN A 220 3.17 7.38 5.10
N SER A 221 2.62 8.60 5.08
CA SER A 221 2.42 9.42 6.27
C SER A 221 1.29 10.43 6.02
N PRO A 222 0.02 9.97 6.04
CA PRO A 222 -1.11 10.74 5.53
C PRO A 222 -1.34 12.08 6.25
N THR A 223 -0.95 12.15 7.53
CA THR A 223 -1.07 13.39 8.33
C THR A 223 0.02 14.40 7.98
N VAL A 224 1.27 13.95 7.83
CA VAL A 224 2.42 14.82 7.56
C VAL A 224 2.45 15.27 6.10
N LEU A 225 2.10 14.37 5.18
CA LEU A 225 2.14 14.61 3.75
C LEU A 225 0.85 15.23 3.21
N ASN A 226 -0.07 15.66 4.08
CA ASN A 226 -1.34 16.21 3.65
C ASN A 226 -1.12 17.52 2.86
N PRO A 227 -1.45 17.59 1.56
CA PRO A 227 -1.16 18.74 0.73
C PRO A 227 -1.95 20.00 1.11
N LEU A 228 -3.03 19.87 1.88
CA LEU A 228 -3.78 21.01 2.42
C LEU A 228 -3.08 21.68 3.61
N ASN A 229 -2.25 20.92 4.34
CA ASN A 229 -1.54 21.39 5.53
C ASN A 229 -0.08 21.73 5.21
N ASP A 230 0.60 20.86 4.46
CA ASP A 230 1.99 21.01 4.05
C ASP A 230 2.14 20.69 2.55
N PRO A 231 1.85 21.65 1.67
CA PRO A 231 1.95 21.46 0.23
C PRO A 231 3.40 21.22 -0.23
N VAL A 232 4.41 21.70 0.53
CA VAL A 232 5.82 21.52 0.18
C VAL A 232 6.23 20.07 0.40
N ALA A 233 5.97 19.51 1.59
CA ALA A 233 6.28 18.12 1.88
C ALA A 233 5.52 17.16 0.95
N ALA A 234 4.25 17.45 0.64
CA ALA A 234 3.46 16.68 -0.30
C ALA A 234 4.08 16.71 -1.72
N LYS A 235 4.55 17.88 -2.17
CA LYS A 235 5.19 18.05 -3.49
C LYS A 235 6.54 17.32 -3.57
N GLU A 236 7.35 17.39 -2.52
CA GLU A 236 8.60 16.63 -2.43
C GLU A 236 8.35 15.12 -2.48
N ARG A 237 7.30 14.64 -1.78
CA ARG A 237 6.89 13.24 -1.87
C ARG A 237 6.40 12.88 -3.27
N GLN A 238 5.61 13.72 -3.93
CA GLN A 238 5.18 13.50 -5.31
C GLN A 238 6.39 13.32 -6.24
N LYS A 239 7.44 14.13 -6.06
CA LYS A 239 8.69 13.98 -6.83
C LYS A 239 9.30 12.59 -6.66
N ILE A 240 9.38 12.09 -5.42
CA ILE A 240 9.90 10.73 -5.14
C ILE A 240 9.05 9.66 -5.86
N VAL A 241 7.72 9.81 -5.87
CA VAL A 241 6.82 8.90 -6.59
C VAL A 241 7.14 8.89 -8.07
N LEU A 242 7.21 10.08 -8.69
CA LEU A 242 7.53 10.23 -10.11
C LEU A 242 8.92 9.67 -10.45
N ASP A 243 9.92 9.92 -9.61
CA ASP A 243 11.28 9.38 -9.76
C ASP A 243 11.27 7.84 -9.71
N GLN A 244 10.46 7.22 -8.81
CA GLN A 244 10.28 5.77 -8.82
C GLN A 244 9.55 5.28 -10.08
N MET A 245 8.54 6.00 -10.56
CA MET A 245 7.83 5.61 -11.79
C MET A 245 8.76 5.63 -13.01
N VAL A 246 9.68 6.60 -13.10
CA VAL A 246 10.72 6.63 -14.14
C VAL A 246 11.67 5.46 -13.99
N LYS A 247 12.14 5.20 -12.77
CA LYS A 247 13.10 4.13 -12.47
C LYS A 247 12.54 2.74 -12.79
N GLU A 248 11.26 2.53 -12.54
CA GLU A 248 10.55 1.27 -12.86
C GLU A 248 9.95 1.30 -14.28
N GLU A 249 10.35 2.27 -15.11
CA GLU A 249 10.02 2.38 -16.54
C GLU A 249 8.52 2.50 -16.86
N TYR A 250 7.70 2.95 -15.90
CA TYR A 250 6.28 3.22 -16.16
C TYR A 250 6.08 4.47 -17.01
N ILE A 251 6.93 5.49 -16.83
CA ILE A 251 6.89 6.77 -17.55
C ILE A 251 8.32 7.19 -17.93
N ASP A 252 8.45 8.08 -18.90
CA ASP A 252 9.71 8.73 -19.21
C ASP A 252 9.97 9.98 -18.33
N GLU A 253 11.20 10.49 -18.37
CA GLU A 253 11.56 11.69 -17.60
C GLU A 253 10.80 12.96 -18.02
N ALA A 254 10.38 13.05 -19.29
CA ALA A 254 9.67 14.22 -19.79
C ALA A 254 8.24 14.27 -19.22
N GLN A 255 7.55 13.12 -19.19
CA GLN A 255 6.27 12.93 -18.52
C GLN A 255 6.38 13.25 -17.03
N ALA A 256 7.42 12.74 -16.36
CA ALA A 256 7.66 13.01 -14.94
C ALA A 256 7.85 14.52 -14.66
N ARG A 257 8.69 15.20 -15.45
CA ARG A 257 8.90 16.65 -15.34
C ARG A 257 7.62 17.44 -15.60
N ALA A 258 6.84 17.05 -16.60
CA ALA A 258 5.57 17.71 -16.93
C ALA A 258 4.55 17.56 -15.79
N ALA A 259 4.36 16.34 -15.27
CA ALA A 259 3.46 16.07 -14.14
C ALA A 259 3.91 16.80 -12.87
N TYR A 260 5.21 16.86 -12.61
CA TYR A 260 5.75 17.61 -11.47
C TYR A 260 5.53 19.13 -11.61
N ALA A 261 5.67 19.69 -12.80
CA ALA A 261 5.47 21.11 -13.06
C ALA A 261 3.99 21.53 -13.06
N GLN A 262 3.07 20.57 -13.22
CA GLN A 262 1.64 20.85 -13.23
C GLN A 262 1.17 21.43 -11.89
N THR A 263 0.39 22.51 -11.99
CA THR A 263 -0.32 23.08 -10.83
C THR A 263 -1.57 22.25 -10.56
N ILE A 264 -1.67 21.69 -9.36
CA ILE A 264 -2.80 20.86 -8.95
C ILE A 264 -3.74 21.73 -8.08
N PRO A 265 -4.94 22.08 -8.54
CA PRO A 265 -5.88 22.86 -7.76
C PRO A 265 -6.44 22.01 -6.62
N LEU A 266 -6.06 22.31 -5.38
CA LEU A 266 -6.58 21.63 -4.21
C LEU A 266 -7.91 22.24 -3.77
N ARG A 267 -8.86 21.37 -3.45
CA ARG A 267 -10.13 21.75 -2.84
C ARG A 267 -9.91 22.09 -1.37
N THR A 268 -10.10 23.36 -1.03
CA THR A 268 -10.19 23.79 0.37
C THR A 268 -11.64 23.61 0.83
N ALA A 269 -11.85 22.83 1.88
CA ALA A 269 -13.18 22.44 2.30
C ALA A 269 -14.04 23.67 2.67
N ARG A 270 -15.13 23.89 1.93
CA ARG A 270 -16.35 24.50 2.46
C ARG A 270 -17.37 23.38 2.62
N VAL A 271 -17.66 23.00 3.85
CA VAL A 271 -18.83 22.17 4.16
C VAL A 271 -20.04 23.08 4.09
N ASP A 272 -20.65 23.18 2.91
CA ASP A 272 -21.92 23.88 2.75
C ASP A 272 -23.06 22.88 2.94
N ILE A 273 -23.69 22.90 4.12
CA ILE A 273 -24.87 22.07 4.38
C ILE A 273 -26.07 22.84 3.82
N ARG A 274 -26.44 22.52 2.57
CA ARG A 274 -27.52 23.23 1.85
C ARG A 274 -28.87 23.20 2.58
N TYR A 275 -29.14 22.15 3.37
CA TYR A 275 -30.40 21.95 4.09
C TYR A 275 -30.18 21.48 5.54
N PRO A 276 -29.60 22.33 6.42
CA PRO A 276 -29.06 21.89 7.70
C PRO A 276 -30.13 21.30 8.62
N HIS A 277 -31.30 21.93 8.73
CA HIS A 277 -32.38 21.42 9.58
C HIS A 277 -32.86 20.01 9.20
N TRP A 278 -32.99 19.73 7.90
CA TRP A 278 -33.44 18.43 7.43
C TRP A 278 -32.36 17.36 7.62
N VAL A 279 -31.12 17.71 7.33
CA VAL A 279 -29.95 16.84 7.54
C VAL A 279 -29.81 16.46 9.00
N PHE A 280 -29.89 17.43 9.92
CA PHE A 280 -29.79 17.15 11.35
C PHE A 280 -31.00 16.36 11.86
N TYR A 281 -32.21 16.65 11.38
CA TYR A 281 -33.39 15.83 11.72
C TYR A 281 -33.23 14.36 11.32
N VAL A 282 -32.76 14.10 10.09
CA VAL A 282 -32.52 12.72 9.62
C VAL A 282 -31.39 12.06 10.41
N ARG A 283 -30.32 12.78 10.73
CA ARG A 283 -29.23 12.26 11.56
C ARG A 283 -29.73 11.85 12.95
N ASP A 284 -30.50 12.71 13.61
CA ASP A 284 -31.02 12.43 14.96
C ASP A 284 -31.99 11.23 14.99
N LEU A 285 -32.58 10.84 13.85
CA LEU A 285 -33.37 9.61 13.72
C LEU A 285 -32.54 8.33 13.57
N LEU A 286 -31.25 8.46 13.21
CA LEU A 286 -30.34 7.34 12.99
C LEU A 286 -29.49 7.02 14.23
N GLU A 287 -29.47 7.91 15.22
CA GLU A 287 -28.84 7.75 16.55
C GLU A 287 -29.81 7.09 17.56
#